data_AF-A0A969FV52-F1
#
_entry.id   AF-A0A969FV52-F1
#
_cell.length_a   1.000
_cell.length_b   1.000
_cell.length_c   1.000
_cell.angle_alpha   90.00
_cell.angle_beta   90.00
_cell.angle_gamma   90.00
#
_symmetry.space_group_name_H-M   'P 1'
#
loop_
_entity.id
_entity.type
_entity.pdbx_description
1 polymer ?
#
loop_
_entity_poly.entity_id
_entity_poly.type
_entity_poly.pdbx_seq_one_letter_code
_entity_poly.pdbx_strand_id
1 'polypeptide(L)'
;MSSPPVSSTEQKTSLFRQPVRLFLVTVPAGVAGFLVLIDSFGAGGVIQPLAFLLINWAAVLVALALVVGLVSVAGSHVMRVLRQKEDWGYSLVLLAAMFAVIGIGVSGVTLAEEPVRRFFHAVYEPLTSSLLALLAFFSLSTIIRALHQRTRENLVIIAVALVVLVTQIPPVASLPLVTETMQWLDQYIALAGARGLLIGAAVGTLVATMRVLLGFDQPYLDR
;
A
#
# COMPACT_ATOMS: atom_id res chain seq x y z
N MET A 1 30.51 48.63 26.95
CA MET A 1 31.23 47.45 26.43
C MET A 1 30.30 46.26 26.61
N SER A 2 29.64 45.90 25.53
CA SER A 2 28.47 45.02 25.44
C SER A 2 28.88 43.59 25.10
N SER A 3 28.25 42.62 25.73
CA SER A 3 28.11 41.28 25.18
C SER A 3 26.68 40.82 25.42
N PRO A 4 25.87 40.60 24.36
CA PRO A 4 24.52 40.09 24.54
C PRO A 4 24.57 38.58 24.86
N PRO A 5 23.55 38.04 25.58
CA PRO A 5 23.46 36.62 25.85
C PRO A 5 23.12 35.87 24.56
N VAL A 6 23.91 34.84 24.26
CA VAL A 6 23.68 33.93 23.13
C VAL A 6 22.34 33.21 23.35
N SER A 7 21.36 33.55 22.53
CA SER A 7 20.02 32.98 22.56
C SER A 7 20.05 31.48 22.23
N SER A 8 19.48 30.66 23.11
CA SER A 8 19.31 29.21 23.01
C SER A 8 18.39 28.73 21.87
N THR A 9 18.02 29.62 20.95
CA THR A 9 17.13 29.37 19.81
C THR A 9 17.86 28.96 18.53
N GLU A 10 19.17 29.18 18.42
CA GLU A 10 19.94 28.82 17.21
C GLU A 10 20.36 27.34 17.12
N GLN A 11 20.28 26.57 18.21
CA GLN A 11 20.74 25.18 18.19
C GLN A 11 19.70 24.20 17.59
N LYS A 12 18.43 24.63 17.44
CA LYS A 12 17.35 23.78 16.91
C LYS A 12 17.24 23.76 15.38
N THR A 13 17.95 24.64 14.67
CA THR A 13 17.85 24.79 13.22
C THR A 13 18.91 24.01 12.44
N SER A 14 19.91 23.40 13.10
CA SER A 14 21.03 22.74 12.42
C SER A 14 20.77 21.28 11.98
N LEU A 15 19.69 20.65 12.43
CA LEU A 15 19.33 19.28 12.00
C LEU A 15 18.73 19.22 10.58
N PHE A 16 18.26 20.35 10.05
CA PHE A 16 17.51 20.43 8.78
C PHE A 16 18.38 20.51 7.51
N ARG A 17 19.70 20.27 7.58
CA ARG A 17 20.63 20.58 6.48
C ARG A 17 21.60 19.49 6.05
N GLN A 18 21.41 18.23 6.44
CA GLN A 18 22.37 17.18 6.07
C GLN A 18 21.79 16.19 5.05
N PRO A 19 21.84 16.49 3.73
CA PRO A 19 21.54 15.50 2.69
C PRO A 19 22.41 14.25 2.84
N VAL A 20 23.58 14.35 3.47
CA VAL A 20 24.45 13.22 3.79
C VAL A 20 23.77 12.16 4.66
N ARG A 21 22.92 12.55 5.63
CA ARG A 21 22.15 11.60 6.46
C ARG A 21 21.08 10.87 5.65
N LEU A 22 20.52 11.55 4.65
CA LEU A 22 19.61 10.98 3.66
C LEU A 22 20.29 9.84 2.90
N PHE A 23 21.46 10.12 2.33
CA PHE A 23 22.21 9.14 1.55
C PHE A 23 22.70 7.99 2.42
N LEU A 24 23.08 8.25 3.66
CA LEU A 24 23.56 7.22 4.60
C LEU A 24 22.54 6.10 4.87
N VAL A 25 21.24 6.41 4.91
CA VAL A 25 20.20 5.39 5.20
C VAL A 25 19.61 4.81 3.92
N THR A 26 19.39 5.64 2.90
CA THR A 26 18.67 5.22 1.68
C THR A 26 19.54 4.37 0.76
N VAL A 27 20.84 4.65 0.69
CA VAL A 27 21.77 3.93 -0.20
C VAL A 27 21.94 2.48 0.24
N PRO A 28 22.23 2.14 1.52
CA PRO A 28 22.32 0.75 1.95
C PRO A 28 21.01 -0.03 1.76
N ALA A 29 19.86 0.60 2.03
CA ALA A 29 18.55 -0.02 1.81
C ALA A 29 18.30 -0.31 0.32
N GLY A 30 18.63 0.64 -0.55
CA GLY A 30 18.53 0.47 -2.00
C GLY A 30 19.48 -0.61 -2.54
N VAL A 31 20.72 -0.65 -2.05
CA VAL A 31 21.71 -1.69 -2.40
C VAL A 31 21.25 -3.06 -1.92
N ALA A 32 20.75 -3.17 -0.69
CA ALA A 32 20.19 -4.42 -0.17
C ALA A 32 19.02 -4.93 -1.02
N GLY A 33 18.07 -4.04 -1.35
CA GLY A 33 16.96 -4.38 -2.24
C GLY A 33 17.42 -4.81 -3.62
N PHE A 34 18.40 -4.10 -4.19
CA PHE A 34 18.96 -4.42 -5.50
C PHE A 34 19.68 -5.79 -5.53
N LEU A 35 20.43 -6.13 -4.47
CA LEU A 35 21.07 -7.43 -4.33
C LEU A 35 20.05 -8.57 -4.28
N VAL A 36 18.96 -8.41 -3.54
CA VAL A 36 17.85 -9.38 -3.48
C VAL A 36 17.17 -9.51 -4.85
N LEU A 37 16.97 -8.39 -5.55
CA LEU A 37 16.40 -8.42 -6.90
C LEU A 37 17.31 -9.16 -7.89
N ILE A 38 18.62 -8.92 -7.86
CA ILE A 38 19.57 -9.64 -8.71
C ILE A 38 19.50 -11.16 -8.45
N ASP A 39 19.44 -11.57 -7.17
CA ASP A 39 19.31 -12.98 -6.81
C ASP A 39 18.05 -13.63 -7.43
N SER A 40 16.94 -12.89 -7.49
CA SER A 40 15.68 -13.39 -8.09
C SER A 40 15.77 -13.75 -9.58
N PHE A 41 16.79 -13.23 -10.30
CA PHE A 41 17.08 -13.60 -11.69
C PHE A 41 18.05 -14.78 -11.81
N GLY A 42 18.45 -15.42 -10.70
CA GLY A 42 19.33 -16.58 -10.70
C GLY A 42 20.83 -16.24 -10.67
N ALA A 43 21.21 -15.14 -10.01
CA ALA A 43 22.58 -14.65 -9.99
C ALA A 43 23.62 -15.63 -9.42
N GLY A 44 23.21 -16.51 -8.49
CA GLY A 44 24.07 -17.55 -7.92
C GLY A 44 25.32 -17.03 -7.19
N GLY A 45 26.18 -17.97 -6.75
CA GLY A 45 27.48 -17.66 -6.17
C GLY A 45 27.41 -16.86 -4.86
N VAL A 46 28.15 -15.75 -4.77
CA VAL A 46 28.26 -14.93 -3.54
C VAL A 46 27.00 -14.10 -3.26
N ILE A 47 26.16 -13.85 -4.28
CA ILE A 47 24.96 -13.01 -4.15
C ILE A 47 23.86 -13.75 -3.39
N GLN A 48 23.66 -15.04 -3.67
CA GLN A 48 22.62 -15.86 -3.05
C GLN A 48 22.67 -15.90 -1.51
N PRO A 49 23.80 -16.21 -0.84
CA PRO A 49 23.84 -16.21 0.63
C PRO A 49 23.66 -14.81 1.23
N LEU A 50 24.09 -13.75 0.52
CA LEU A 50 23.93 -12.38 0.96
C LEU A 50 22.46 -11.92 0.85
N ALA A 51 21.79 -12.25 -0.26
CA ALA A 51 20.36 -12.02 -0.44
C ALA A 51 19.54 -12.78 0.61
N PHE A 52 19.87 -14.05 0.87
CA PHE A 52 19.22 -14.85 1.91
C PHE A 52 19.37 -14.21 3.30
N LEU A 53 20.56 -13.73 3.64
CA LEU A 53 20.81 -13.02 4.90
C LEU A 53 19.94 -11.76 5.01
N LEU A 54 19.89 -10.94 3.95
CA LEU A 54 19.09 -9.72 3.90
C LEU A 54 17.59 -10.02 4.04
N ILE A 55 17.08 -11.05 3.34
CA ILE A 55 15.68 -11.48 3.44
C ILE A 55 15.34 -11.93 4.86
N ASN A 56 16.22 -12.69 5.52
CA ASN A 56 15.98 -13.13 6.90
C ASN A 56 15.93 -11.96 7.88
N TRP A 57 16.85 -10.99 7.76
CA TRP A 57 16.79 -9.78 8.59
C TRP A 57 15.53 -8.96 8.30
N ALA A 58 15.15 -8.82 7.03
CA ALA A 58 13.90 -8.16 6.66
C ALA A 58 12.69 -8.88 7.26
N ALA A 59 12.64 -10.21 7.24
CA ALA A 59 11.57 -10.99 7.85
C ALA A 59 11.47 -10.75 9.36
N VAL A 60 12.60 -10.68 10.08
CA VAL A 60 12.64 -10.35 11.51
C VAL A 60 12.12 -8.93 11.75
N LEU A 61 12.56 -7.94 10.95
CA LEU A 61 12.09 -6.56 11.07
C LEU A 61 10.59 -6.44 10.78
N VAL A 62 10.08 -7.13 9.77
CA VAL A 62 8.64 -7.18 9.45
C VAL A 62 7.85 -7.80 10.59
N ALA A 63 8.34 -8.91 11.18
CA ALA A 63 7.69 -9.53 12.33
C ALA A 63 7.60 -8.56 13.52
N LEU A 64 8.68 -7.85 13.85
CA LEU A 64 8.70 -6.84 14.91
C LEU A 64 7.78 -5.66 14.58
N ALA A 65 7.80 -5.18 13.34
CA ALA A 65 6.95 -4.08 12.87
C ALA A 65 5.47 -4.45 12.95
N LEU A 66 5.10 -5.70 12.65
CA LEU A 66 3.74 -6.20 12.81
C LEU A 66 3.29 -6.17 14.27
N VAL A 67 4.16 -6.56 15.21
CA VAL A 67 3.85 -6.48 16.66
C VAL A 67 3.64 -5.02 17.08
N VAL A 68 4.51 -4.11 16.67
CA VAL A 68 4.36 -2.68 16.96
C VAL A 68 3.08 -2.11 16.35
N GLY A 69 2.77 -2.47 15.10
CA GLY A 69 1.54 -2.09 14.41
C GLY A 69 0.29 -2.58 15.15
N LEU A 70 0.31 -3.85 15.60
CA LEU A 70 -0.76 -4.44 16.38
C LEU A 70 -0.98 -3.70 17.69
N VAL A 71 0.10 -3.43 18.45
CA VAL A 71 0.03 -2.69 19.71
C VAL A 71 -0.47 -1.26 19.50
N SER A 72 -0.05 -0.60 18.43
CA SER A 72 -0.49 0.77 18.10
C SER A 72 -1.99 0.85 17.80
N VAL A 73 -2.47 -0.06 16.94
CA VAL A 73 -3.90 -0.15 16.59
C VAL A 73 -4.72 -0.56 17.81
N ALA A 74 -4.32 -1.62 18.51
CA ALA A 74 -5.00 -2.08 19.72
C ALA A 74 -5.08 -0.98 20.77
N GLY A 75 -3.95 -0.35 21.11
CA GLY A 75 -3.87 0.69 22.14
C GLY A 75 -4.73 1.91 21.82
N SER A 76 -4.69 2.40 20.58
CA SER A 76 -5.49 3.56 20.16
C SER A 76 -7.00 3.27 20.19
N HIS A 77 -7.42 2.07 19.78
CA HIS A 77 -8.82 1.68 19.80
C HIS A 77 -9.32 1.28 21.20
N VAL A 78 -8.50 0.63 22.03
CA VAL A 78 -8.82 0.35 23.44
C VAL A 78 -9.03 1.66 24.19
N MET A 79 -8.14 2.64 24.02
CA MET A 79 -8.30 3.96 24.64
C MET A 79 -9.57 4.66 24.14
N ARG A 80 -9.95 4.49 22.87
CA ARG A 80 -11.20 5.03 22.31
C ARG A 80 -12.43 4.42 22.98
N VAL A 81 -12.42 3.11 23.21
CA VAL A 81 -13.50 2.37 23.91
C VAL A 81 -13.58 2.78 25.37
N LEU A 82 -12.46 2.78 26.10
CA LEU A 82 -12.42 3.16 27.52
C LEU A 82 -12.90 4.60 27.77
N ARG A 83 -12.57 5.51 26.85
CA ARG A 83 -12.97 6.93 26.92
C ARG A 83 -14.34 7.21 26.28
N GLN A 84 -15.06 6.18 25.82
CA GLN A 84 -16.36 6.28 25.14
C GLN A 84 -16.43 7.42 24.10
N LYS A 85 -15.39 7.55 23.28
CA LYS A 85 -15.39 8.57 22.22
C LYS A 85 -16.43 8.23 21.16
N GLU A 86 -16.72 9.21 20.31
CA GLU A 86 -17.53 9.01 19.10
C GLU A 86 -17.05 7.78 18.33
N ASP A 87 -18.01 6.97 17.86
CA ASP A 87 -17.76 5.72 17.12
C ASP A 87 -17.02 4.60 17.89
N TRP A 88 -17.07 4.59 19.23
CA TRP A 88 -16.44 3.54 20.04
C TRP A 88 -16.94 2.12 19.71
N GLY A 89 -18.21 1.98 19.30
CA GLY A 89 -18.80 0.68 18.92
C GLY A 89 -18.05 0.02 17.76
N TYR A 90 -17.68 0.80 16.73
CA TYR A 90 -16.86 0.30 15.62
C TYR A 90 -15.45 -0.11 16.06
N SER A 91 -14.91 0.56 17.08
CA SER A 91 -13.62 0.18 17.66
C SER A 91 -13.68 -1.15 18.41
N LEU A 92 -14.82 -1.46 19.04
CA LEU A 92 -15.03 -2.76 19.67
C LEU A 92 -15.11 -3.87 18.63
N VAL A 93 -15.84 -3.65 17.53
CA VAL A 93 -15.91 -4.61 16.40
C VAL A 93 -14.51 -4.87 15.82
N LEU A 94 -13.71 -3.82 15.61
CA LEU A 94 -12.34 -3.96 15.11
C LEU A 94 -11.47 -4.80 16.05
N LEU A 95 -11.48 -4.49 17.36
CA LEU A 95 -10.71 -5.25 18.35
C LEU A 95 -11.14 -6.71 18.41
N ALA A 96 -12.45 -6.98 18.40
CA ALA A 96 -12.99 -8.34 18.40
C ALA A 96 -12.55 -9.11 17.16
N ALA A 97 -12.66 -8.52 15.97
CA ALA A 97 -12.22 -9.15 14.72
C ALA A 97 -10.71 -9.41 14.70
N MET A 98 -9.90 -8.47 15.18
CA MET A 98 -8.45 -8.59 15.29
C MET A 98 -8.05 -9.76 16.18
N PHE A 99 -8.61 -9.87 17.38
CA PHE A 99 -8.32 -11.00 18.27
C PHE A 99 -8.89 -12.33 17.77
N ALA A 100 -10.03 -12.33 17.07
CA ALA A 100 -10.56 -13.53 16.44
C ALA A 100 -9.61 -14.08 15.38
N VAL A 101 -9.09 -13.23 14.48
CA VAL A 101 -8.15 -13.64 13.43
C VAL A 101 -6.83 -14.13 14.04
N ILE A 102 -6.30 -13.44 15.06
CA ILE A 102 -5.09 -13.89 15.77
C ILE A 102 -5.34 -15.24 16.45
N GLY A 103 -6.48 -15.41 17.11
CA GLY A 103 -6.85 -16.66 17.78
C GLY A 103 -6.92 -17.84 16.80
N ILE A 104 -7.56 -17.64 15.64
CA ILE A 104 -7.63 -18.64 14.56
C ILE A 104 -6.23 -18.96 14.01
N GLY A 105 -5.40 -17.94 13.81
CA GLY A 105 -4.03 -18.13 13.30
C GLY A 105 -3.15 -18.92 14.28
N VAL A 106 -3.28 -18.67 15.58
CA VAL A 106 -2.53 -19.37 16.64
C VAL A 106 -3.03 -20.80 16.85
N SER A 107 -4.31 -21.09 16.58
CA SER A 107 -4.85 -22.45 16.71
C SER A 107 -4.35 -23.43 15.65
N GLY A 108 -3.52 -23.00 14.70
CA GLY A 108 -2.98 -23.84 13.62
C GLY A 108 -4.00 -24.17 12.53
N VAL A 109 -5.19 -23.56 12.60
CA VAL A 109 -6.25 -23.69 11.60
C VAL A 109 -5.81 -22.95 10.35
N THR A 110 -5.72 -23.68 9.23
CA THR A 110 -5.23 -23.08 7.99
C THR A 110 -6.36 -22.35 7.25
N LEU A 111 -5.99 -21.38 6.40
CA LEU A 111 -6.93 -20.65 5.52
C LEU A 111 -7.72 -21.59 4.57
N ALA A 112 -7.27 -22.83 4.41
CA ALA A 112 -7.92 -23.85 3.60
C ALA A 112 -9.07 -24.57 4.32
N GLU A 113 -9.24 -24.37 5.63
CA GLU A 113 -10.33 -24.99 6.39
C GLU A 113 -11.66 -24.27 6.14
N GLU A 114 -12.73 -25.07 6.01
CA GLU A 114 -14.09 -24.61 5.71
C GLU A 114 -14.58 -23.40 6.53
N PRO A 115 -14.34 -23.33 7.86
CA PRO A 115 -14.80 -22.19 8.66
C PRO A 115 -14.12 -20.87 8.26
N VAL A 116 -12.82 -20.90 7.96
CA VAL A 116 -12.03 -19.72 7.60
C VAL A 116 -12.31 -19.29 6.17
N ARG A 117 -12.41 -20.26 5.25
CA ARG A 117 -12.81 -19.99 3.86
C ARG A 117 -14.19 -19.34 3.79
N ARG A 118 -15.17 -19.84 4.57
CA ARG A 118 -16.51 -19.24 4.61
C ARG A 118 -16.49 -17.81 5.14
N PHE A 119 -15.71 -17.53 6.19
CA PHE A 119 -15.53 -16.17 6.69
C PHE A 119 -14.90 -15.25 5.64
N PHE A 120 -13.88 -15.73 4.92
CA PHE A 120 -13.23 -14.99 3.85
C PHE A 120 -14.21 -14.62 2.72
N HIS A 121 -14.98 -15.58 2.22
CA HIS A 121 -16.03 -15.31 1.21
C HIS A 121 -17.16 -14.41 1.74
N ALA A 122 -17.55 -14.56 3.02
CA ALA A 122 -18.64 -13.78 3.59
C ALA A 122 -18.26 -12.33 3.93
N VAL A 123 -16.97 -12.06 4.20
CA VAL A 123 -16.52 -10.75 4.70
C VAL A 123 -15.54 -10.09 3.74
N TYR A 124 -14.45 -10.77 3.37
CA TYR A 124 -13.39 -10.18 2.56
C TYR A 124 -13.83 -9.91 1.11
N GLU A 125 -14.53 -10.85 0.48
CA GLU A 125 -15.01 -10.67 -0.89
C GLU A 125 -16.02 -9.51 -1.05
N PRO A 126 -17.05 -9.37 -0.19
CA PRO A 126 -17.93 -8.20 -0.24
C PRO A 126 -17.22 -6.88 0.05
N LEU A 127 -16.27 -6.87 1.01
CA LEU A 127 -15.48 -5.67 1.31
C LEU A 127 -14.65 -5.24 0.11
N THR A 128 -13.92 -6.16 -0.51
CA THR A 128 -13.15 -5.85 -1.72
C THR A 128 -14.03 -5.43 -2.88
N SER A 129 -15.17 -6.10 -3.10
CA SER A 129 -16.16 -5.70 -4.10
C SER A 129 -16.69 -4.29 -3.85
N SER A 130 -16.99 -3.93 -2.60
CA SER A 130 -17.46 -2.58 -2.24
C SER A 130 -16.41 -1.50 -2.50
N LEU A 131 -15.14 -1.76 -2.19
CA LEU A 131 -14.03 -0.84 -2.47
C LEU A 131 -13.81 -0.70 -3.99
N LEU A 132 -13.87 -1.80 -4.73
CA LEU A 132 -13.79 -1.78 -6.20
C LEU A 132 -14.98 -1.04 -6.81
N ALA A 133 -16.19 -1.20 -6.26
CA ALA A 133 -17.37 -0.46 -6.69
C ALA A 133 -17.23 1.04 -6.42
N LEU A 134 -16.68 1.44 -5.26
CA LEU A 134 -16.37 2.84 -4.97
C LEU A 134 -15.33 3.40 -5.95
N LEU A 135 -14.26 2.66 -6.23
CA LEU A 135 -13.25 3.04 -7.22
C LEU A 135 -13.86 3.16 -8.63
N ALA A 136 -14.73 2.23 -9.02
CA ALA A 136 -15.45 2.29 -10.28
C ALA A 136 -16.37 3.53 -10.34
N PHE A 137 -17.07 3.85 -9.25
CA PHE A 137 -17.92 5.04 -9.16
C PHE A 137 -17.12 6.34 -9.21
N PHE A 138 -15.98 6.42 -8.50
CA PHE A 138 -15.07 7.56 -8.60
C PHE A 138 -14.49 7.69 -10.01
N SER A 139 -14.06 6.59 -10.62
CA SER A 139 -13.59 6.56 -12.01
C SER A 139 -14.66 7.08 -12.96
N LEU A 140 -15.90 6.58 -12.84
CA LEU A 140 -17.05 7.07 -13.62
C LEU A 140 -17.29 8.57 -13.41
N SER A 141 -17.23 9.06 -12.17
CA SER A 141 -17.34 10.50 -11.87
C SER A 141 -16.26 11.32 -12.58
N THR A 142 -15.01 10.83 -12.62
CA THR A 142 -13.92 11.51 -13.34
C THR A 142 -14.13 11.47 -14.86
N ILE A 143 -14.66 10.37 -15.41
CA ILE A 143 -14.99 10.25 -16.83
C ILE A 143 -16.13 11.20 -17.19
N ILE A 144 -17.18 11.31 -16.37
CA ILE A 144 -18.27 12.28 -16.57
C ILE A 144 -17.72 13.70 -16.53
N ARG A 145 -16.81 14.03 -15.61
CA ARG A 145 -16.14 15.33 -15.60
C ARG A 145 -15.32 15.56 -16.88
N ALA A 146 -14.61 14.54 -17.36
CA ALA A 146 -13.82 14.59 -18.59
C ALA A 146 -14.71 14.78 -19.84
N LEU A 147 -15.90 14.16 -19.86
CA LEU A 147 -16.93 14.31 -20.90
C LEU A 147 -17.40 15.76 -21.05
N HIS A 148 -17.55 16.49 -19.94
CA HIS A 148 -17.99 17.88 -19.97
C HIS A 148 -16.93 18.85 -20.53
N GLN A 149 -15.65 18.52 -20.41
CA GLN A 149 -14.55 19.40 -20.85
C GLN A 149 -14.31 19.36 -22.37
N ARG A 150 -14.93 18.41 -23.10
CA ARG A 150 -14.96 18.27 -24.58
C ARG A 150 -13.64 18.56 -25.31
N THR A 151 -12.50 18.22 -24.71
CA THR A 151 -11.21 18.27 -25.41
C THR A 151 -11.09 17.12 -26.40
N ARG A 152 -10.26 17.31 -27.45
CA ARG A 152 -10.03 16.26 -28.44
C ARG A 152 -9.42 15.01 -27.81
N GLU A 153 -8.56 15.16 -26.78
CA GLU A 153 -7.99 14.00 -26.07
C GLU A 153 -9.06 13.23 -25.29
N ASN A 154 -9.95 13.92 -24.57
CA ASN A 154 -10.97 13.26 -23.75
C ASN A 154 -11.91 12.43 -24.63
N LEU A 155 -12.29 12.94 -25.82
CA LEU A 155 -13.14 12.19 -26.76
C LEU A 155 -12.50 10.87 -27.20
N VAL A 156 -11.18 10.84 -27.41
CA VAL A 156 -10.45 9.61 -27.74
C VAL A 156 -10.51 8.63 -26.57
N ILE A 157 -10.25 9.10 -25.34
CA ILE A 157 -10.29 8.27 -24.13
C ILE A 157 -11.69 7.66 -23.95
N ILE A 158 -12.73 8.47 -24.11
CA ILE A 158 -14.13 8.04 -24.01
C ILE A 158 -14.47 7.00 -25.08
N ALA A 159 -14.04 7.23 -26.33
CA ALA A 159 -14.27 6.28 -27.42
C ALA A 159 -13.62 4.94 -27.13
N VAL A 160 -12.37 4.93 -26.67
CA VAL A 160 -11.66 3.71 -26.27
C VAL A 160 -12.38 3.02 -25.10
N ALA A 161 -12.77 3.77 -24.07
CA ALA A 161 -13.49 3.22 -22.93
C ALA A 161 -14.83 2.58 -23.33
N LEU A 162 -15.56 3.20 -24.27
CA LEU A 162 -16.82 2.68 -24.78
C LEU A 162 -16.61 1.41 -25.61
N VAL A 163 -15.56 1.36 -26.44
CA VAL A 163 -15.18 0.15 -27.19
C VAL A 163 -14.88 -0.99 -26.23
N VAL A 164 -14.05 -0.75 -25.20
CA VAL A 164 -13.72 -1.77 -24.19
C VAL A 164 -14.96 -2.18 -23.38
N LEU A 165 -15.91 -1.27 -23.12
CA LEU A 165 -17.14 -1.64 -22.43
C LEU A 165 -18.01 -2.58 -23.28
N VAL A 166 -18.08 -2.34 -24.60
CA VAL A 166 -18.83 -3.18 -25.54
C VAL A 166 -18.22 -4.58 -25.64
N THR A 167 -16.89 -4.73 -25.54
CA THR A 167 -16.25 -6.06 -25.60
C THR A 167 -16.58 -6.95 -24.41
N GLN A 168 -17.03 -6.38 -23.28
CA GLN A 168 -17.43 -7.14 -22.09
C GLN A 168 -18.87 -7.67 -22.14
N ILE A 169 -19.66 -7.29 -23.15
CA ILE A 169 -21.04 -7.77 -23.33
C ILE A 169 -21.00 -9.23 -23.80
N PRO A 170 -21.70 -10.21 -23.17
CA PRO A 170 -21.48 -11.65 -23.42
C PRO A 170 -21.59 -12.11 -24.89
N PRO A 171 -22.56 -11.62 -25.70
CA PRO A 171 -22.59 -11.86 -27.14
C PRO A 171 -21.34 -11.41 -27.90
N VAL A 172 -20.70 -10.32 -27.47
CA VAL A 172 -19.50 -9.75 -28.11
C VAL A 172 -18.24 -10.42 -27.56
N ALA A 173 -18.20 -10.65 -26.26
CA ALA A 173 -17.07 -11.27 -25.56
C ALA A 173 -16.76 -12.69 -26.04
N SER A 174 -17.78 -13.41 -26.53
CA SER A 174 -17.65 -14.78 -27.03
C SER A 174 -17.12 -14.88 -28.46
N LEU A 175 -16.97 -13.76 -29.19
CA LEU A 175 -16.37 -13.75 -30.51
C LEU A 175 -14.87 -14.08 -30.41
N PRO A 176 -14.33 -15.03 -31.19
CA PRO A 176 -12.94 -15.48 -31.06
C PRO A 176 -11.92 -14.34 -31.14
N LEU A 177 -12.12 -13.40 -32.08
CA LEU A 177 -11.26 -12.24 -32.25
C LEU A 177 -11.28 -11.32 -31.02
N VAL A 178 -12.44 -11.13 -30.39
CA VAL A 178 -12.59 -10.30 -29.19
C VAL A 178 -11.94 -10.99 -28.01
N THR A 179 -12.18 -12.30 -27.83
CA THR A 179 -11.57 -13.08 -26.76
C THR A 179 -10.04 -13.04 -26.82
N GLU A 180 -9.43 -13.31 -27.98
CA GLU A 180 -7.97 -13.26 -28.15
C GLU A 180 -7.40 -11.87 -27.88
N THR A 181 -8.07 -10.83 -28.39
CA THR A 181 -7.63 -9.44 -28.20
C THR A 181 -7.72 -9.02 -26.74
N MET A 182 -8.81 -9.37 -26.03
CA MET A 182 -8.98 -9.07 -24.61
C MET A 182 -8.01 -9.86 -23.75
N GLN A 183 -7.74 -11.14 -24.06
CA GLN A 183 -6.73 -11.93 -23.36
C GLN A 183 -5.33 -11.31 -23.51
N TRP A 184 -4.97 -10.86 -24.71
CA TRP A 184 -3.71 -10.15 -24.91
C TRP A 184 -3.67 -8.82 -24.14
N LEU A 185 -4.76 -8.05 -24.19
CA LEU A 185 -4.89 -6.79 -23.44
C LEU A 185 -4.68 -7.03 -21.94
N ASP A 186 -5.31 -8.05 -21.37
CA ASP A 186 -5.24 -8.37 -19.95
C ASP A 186 -3.85 -8.86 -19.54
N GLN A 187 -3.28 -9.81 -20.30
CA GLN A 187 -2.00 -10.44 -19.97
C GLN A 187 -0.80 -9.51 -20.09
N TYR A 188 -0.84 -8.57 -21.05
CA TYR A 188 0.29 -7.68 -21.32
C TYR A 188 0.04 -6.27 -20.81
N ILE A 189 -1.04 -5.61 -21.25
CA ILE A 189 -1.27 -4.18 -20.97
C ILE A 189 -1.84 -3.97 -19.57
N ALA A 190 -2.95 -4.63 -19.24
CA ALA A 190 -3.59 -4.47 -17.94
C ALA A 190 -2.67 -4.94 -16.81
N LEU A 191 -2.02 -6.10 -17.01
CA LEU A 191 -1.04 -6.62 -16.05
C LEU A 191 0.18 -5.70 -15.90
N ALA A 192 0.70 -5.10 -16.99
CA ALA A 192 1.78 -4.12 -16.90
C ALA A 192 1.33 -2.86 -16.15
N GLY A 193 0.13 -2.35 -16.41
CA GLY A 193 -0.47 -1.22 -15.70
C GLY A 193 -0.63 -1.51 -14.20
N ALA A 194 -1.18 -2.67 -13.85
CA ALA A 194 -1.33 -3.11 -12.46
C ALA A 194 0.02 -3.20 -11.74
N ARG A 195 1.04 -3.78 -12.38
CA ARG A 195 2.41 -3.81 -11.84
C ARG A 195 2.99 -2.40 -11.69
N GLY A 196 2.79 -1.52 -12.65
CA GLY A 196 3.20 -0.12 -12.58
C GLY A 196 2.56 0.61 -11.40
N LEU A 197 1.26 0.43 -11.17
CA LEU A 197 0.55 0.98 -10.01
C LEU A 197 1.08 0.42 -8.69
N LEU A 198 1.34 -0.89 -8.61
CA LEU A 198 1.92 -1.51 -7.41
C LEU A 198 3.31 -0.94 -7.11
N ILE A 199 4.17 -0.80 -8.12
CA ILE A 199 5.50 -0.19 -7.98
C ILE A 199 5.36 1.28 -7.56
N GLY A 200 4.48 2.05 -8.20
CA GLY A 200 4.24 3.45 -7.87
C GLY A 200 3.74 3.64 -6.44
N ALA A 201 2.80 2.81 -5.99
CA ALA A 201 2.33 2.79 -4.61
C ALA A 201 3.46 2.43 -3.64
N ALA A 202 4.25 1.39 -3.93
CA ALA A 202 5.39 1.00 -3.11
C ALA A 202 6.40 2.15 -2.97
N VAL A 203 6.81 2.77 -4.08
CA VAL A 203 7.71 3.93 -4.06
C VAL A 203 7.09 5.10 -3.28
N GLY A 204 5.80 5.38 -3.48
CA GLY A 204 5.08 6.41 -2.73
C GLY A 204 5.11 6.17 -1.22
N THR A 205 4.88 4.93 -0.77
CA THR A 205 4.97 4.57 0.65
C THR A 205 6.39 4.65 1.20
N LEU A 206 7.41 4.28 0.42
CA LEU A 206 8.82 4.43 0.81
C LEU A 206 9.18 5.90 1.00
N VAL A 207 8.78 6.77 0.06
CA VAL A 207 9.02 8.21 0.16
C VAL A 207 8.30 8.81 1.37
N ALA A 208 7.04 8.45 1.61
CA ALA A 208 6.29 8.91 2.77
C ALA A 208 6.95 8.46 4.09
N THR A 209 7.35 7.18 4.18
CA THR A 209 8.05 6.63 5.35
C THR A 209 9.38 7.34 5.57
N MET A 210 10.12 7.60 4.49
CA MET A 210 11.39 8.31 4.53
C MET A 210 11.22 9.74 5.04
N ARG A 211 10.22 10.49 4.55
CA ARG A 211 9.92 11.83 5.05
C ARG A 211 9.64 11.86 6.55
N VAL A 212 8.88 10.89 7.05
CA VAL A 212 8.60 10.76 8.48
C VAL A 212 9.88 10.42 9.27
N LEU A 213 10.67 9.44 8.82
CA LEU A 213 11.90 9.00 9.51
C LEU A 213 12.96 10.10 9.60
N LEU A 214 13.03 10.96 8.59
CA LEU A 214 13.97 12.07 8.53
C LEU A 214 13.47 13.31 9.28
N GLY A 215 12.23 13.26 9.79
CA GLY A 215 11.60 14.37 10.50
C GLY A 215 11.17 15.52 9.58
N PHE A 216 11.04 15.28 8.27
CA PHE A 216 10.42 16.25 7.36
C PHE A 216 8.92 16.37 7.62
N ASP A 217 8.26 15.25 7.93
CA ASP A 217 6.86 15.21 8.34
C ASP A 217 6.78 14.83 9.83
N GLN A 218 6.27 15.73 10.67
CA GLN A 218 6.09 15.49 12.12
C GLN A 218 4.60 15.39 12.48
N PRO A 219 3.96 14.22 12.28
CA PRO A 219 2.51 14.07 12.42
C PRO A 219 1.94 14.30 13.83
N TYR A 220 2.79 14.50 14.85
CA TYR A 220 2.40 14.66 16.25
C TYR A 220 2.63 16.05 16.83
N LEU A 221 3.29 16.97 16.11
CA LEU A 221 3.60 18.31 16.65
C LEU A 221 2.53 19.37 16.37
N ASP A 222 1.54 19.06 15.52
CA ASP A 222 0.41 19.93 15.19
C ASP A 222 -0.86 19.66 16.05
N ARG A 223 -0.71 19.08 17.24
CA ARG A 223 -1.82 18.87 18.20
C ARG A 223 -1.53 19.42 19.58
#